data_AF-A0A948CF35-F1
#
_entry.id   AF-A0A948CF35-F1
#
_cell.length_a   1.000
_cell.length_b   1.000
_cell.length_c   1.000
_cell.angle_alpha   90.00
_cell.angle_beta   90.00
_cell.angle_gamma   90.00
#
_symmetry.space_group_name_H-M   'P 1'
#
loop_
_entity.id
_entity.type
_entity.pdbx_description
1 polymer ?
#
loop_
_entity_poly.entity_id
_entity_poly.type
_entity_poly.pdbx_seq_one_letter_code
_entity_poly.pdbx_strand_id
1 'polypeptide(L)'
;DPLADDADPGTTVNVILPDSVLTGQTDTGAYVDGYGPIPGDLARDLAAGATWLRRLYADAQTGALVAMESTRRKVPDGMARFLRFRDRICRTPWCDAPVRHSDHVEAVEEGGPTTVANAQGLCQACNHAKQARGWTARPRPGPIHTVDTTTPTGHTYTSTAPAARKPVWVEVEPGTWTLIA
;
A
#
# COMPACT_ATOMS: atom_id res chain seq x y z
N ASP A 1 -16.59 18.97 26.96
CA ASP A 1 -15.17 19.19 27.24
C ASP A 1 -14.42 19.10 25.91
N PRO A 2 -13.95 20.22 25.32
CA PRO A 2 -13.30 20.21 24.01
C PRO A 2 -11.79 19.97 24.09
N LEU A 3 -11.27 19.44 25.20
CA LEU A 3 -9.86 19.13 25.40
C LEU A 3 -9.66 17.63 25.63
N ALA A 4 -9.56 16.85 24.55
CA ALA A 4 -8.85 15.56 24.53
C ALA A 4 -8.75 15.02 23.10
N ASP A 5 -8.11 15.77 22.20
CA ASP A 5 -7.42 15.16 21.06
C ASP A 5 -6.12 15.93 20.80
N ASP A 6 -5.37 16.19 21.88
CA ASP A 6 -3.94 16.52 21.80
C ASP A 6 -3.16 15.22 21.63
N ALA A 7 -3.37 14.53 20.51
CA ALA A 7 -2.34 13.65 20.00
C ALA A 7 -1.25 14.55 19.44
N ASP A 8 -0.18 14.76 20.22
CA ASP A 8 1.08 15.34 19.77
C ASP A 8 1.34 14.86 18.32
N PRO A 9 1.47 15.75 17.31
CA PRO A 9 1.77 15.34 15.96
C PRO A 9 3.15 14.69 15.99
N GLY A 10 3.18 13.37 16.23
CA GLY A 10 4.35 12.65 16.69
C GLY A 10 5.57 13.07 15.88
N THR A 11 6.56 13.64 16.57
CA THR A 11 7.77 14.14 15.90
C THR A 11 8.45 12.96 15.23
N THR A 12 8.54 12.99 13.90
CA THR A 12 9.23 11.95 13.13
C THR A 12 10.71 12.32 13.02
N VAL A 13 11.57 11.53 13.65
CA VAL A 13 13.02 11.63 13.52
C VAL A 13 13.51 10.48 12.65
N ASN A 14 14.07 10.80 11.49
CA ASN A 14 14.67 9.79 10.61
C ASN A 14 16.13 9.57 11.01
N VAL A 15 16.42 8.43 11.62
CA VAL A 15 17.77 8.01 12.00
C VAL A 15 18.25 6.88 11.10
N ILE A 16 19.43 7.02 10.52
CA ILE A 16 20.12 6.02 9.71
C ILE A 16 21.28 5.48 10.54
N LEU A 17 21.22 4.20 10.90
CA LEU A 17 22.26 3.51 11.66
C LEU A 17 22.40 2.06 11.16
N PRO A 18 23.61 1.49 11.17
CA PRO A 18 23.81 0.07 10.89
C PRO A 18 23.23 -0.80 12.02
N ASP A 19 22.89 -2.05 11.71
CA ASP A 19 22.34 -3.00 12.70
C ASP A 19 23.30 -3.25 13.87
N SER A 20 24.61 -3.22 13.61
CA SER A 20 25.65 -3.39 14.61
C SER A 20 25.66 -2.25 15.62
N VAL A 21 25.34 -1.02 15.21
CA VAL A 21 25.17 0.11 16.15
C VAL A 21 23.87 -0.01 16.92
N LEU A 22 22.77 -0.40 16.24
CA LEU A 22 21.46 -0.61 16.89
C LEU A 22 21.51 -1.71 17.96
N THR A 23 22.22 -2.79 17.69
CA THR A 23 22.36 -3.95 18.59
C THR A 23 23.50 -3.80 19.61
N GLY A 24 24.24 -2.70 19.57
CA GLY A 24 25.37 -2.43 20.47
C GLY A 24 26.62 -3.27 20.20
N GLN A 25 26.71 -3.92 19.04
CA GLN A 25 27.91 -4.64 18.59
C GLN A 25 29.05 -3.69 18.21
N THR A 26 28.71 -2.50 17.71
CA THR A 26 29.66 -1.42 17.37
C THR A 26 29.11 -0.08 17.84
N ASP A 27 29.97 0.95 17.88
CA ASP A 27 29.57 2.31 18.26
C ASP A 27 30.04 3.35 17.24
N THR A 28 30.01 2.98 15.95
CA THR A 28 30.47 3.82 14.83
C THR A 28 29.60 5.05 14.56
N GLY A 29 28.60 5.32 15.40
CA GLY A 29 27.65 6.42 15.27
C GLY A 29 26.48 6.13 14.32
N ALA A 30 25.62 7.13 14.18
CA ALA A 30 24.47 7.14 13.28
C ALA A 30 24.34 8.50 12.60
N TYR A 31 23.37 8.64 11.70
CA TYR A 31 23.05 9.90 11.03
C TYR A 31 21.59 10.27 11.23
N VAL A 32 21.32 11.52 11.60
CA VAL A 32 19.97 12.08 11.67
C VAL A 32 19.76 12.95 10.44
N ASP A 33 18.71 12.64 9.67
CA ASP A 33 18.35 13.38 8.47
C ASP A 33 18.11 14.86 8.80
N GLY A 34 18.75 15.76 8.06
CA GLY A 34 18.70 17.21 8.30
C GLY A 34 19.54 17.74 9.48
N TYR A 35 20.15 16.89 10.30
CA TYR A 35 20.95 17.31 11.47
C TYR A 35 22.41 16.85 11.43
N GLY A 36 22.70 15.68 10.86
CA GLY A 36 24.08 15.18 10.75
C GLY A 36 24.38 13.97 11.63
N PRO A 37 25.68 13.63 11.79
CA PRO A 37 26.09 12.45 12.54
C PRO A 37 25.85 12.63 14.05
N ILE A 38 25.44 11.55 14.70
CA ILE A 38 25.24 11.45 16.16
C ILE A 38 25.99 10.24 16.75
N PRO A 39 26.34 10.28 18.04
CA PRO A 39 26.86 9.11 18.77
C PRO A 39 25.92 7.90 18.72
N GLY A 40 26.49 6.68 18.77
CA GLY A 40 25.74 5.44 18.61
C GLY A 40 24.84 5.12 19.81
N ASP A 41 25.23 5.53 21.02
CA ASP A 41 24.40 5.48 22.24
C ASP A 41 23.15 6.36 22.11
N LEU A 42 23.30 7.61 21.68
CA LEU A 42 22.17 8.50 21.41
C LEU A 42 21.25 7.93 20.32
N ALA A 43 21.81 7.30 19.29
CA ALA A 43 21.03 6.66 18.24
C ALA A 43 20.21 5.47 18.76
N ARG A 44 20.77 4.68 19.70
CA ARG A 44 20.06 3.59 20.37
C ARG A 44 18.95 4.12 21.28
N ASP A 45 19.19 5.21 22.01
CA ASP A 45 18.17 5.84 22.85
C ASP A 45 16.99 6.36 22.01
N LEU A 46 17.28 6.99 20.88
CA LEU A 46 16.26 7.42 19.92
C LEU A 46 15.49 6.23 19.33
N ALA A 47 16.18 5.14 19.00
CA ALA A 47 15.56 3.93 18.48
C ALA A 47 14.71 3.19 19.54
N ALA A 48 15.11 3.21 20.81
CA ALA A 48 14.37 2.61 21.92
C ALA A 48 13.07 3.37 22.21
N GLY A 49 13.06 4.68 22.00
CA GLY A 49 11.86 5.53 22.10
C GLY A 49 10.98 5.54 20.84
N ALA A 50 11.39 4.87 19.75
CA ALA A 50 10.68 4.92 18.48
C ALA A 50 9.39 4.08 18.51
N THR A 51 8.30 4.65 17.99
CA THR A 51 7.02 3.94 17.82
C THR A 51 7.03 2.97 16.64
N TRP A 52 7.96 3.14 15.70
CA TRP A 52 8.15 2.24 14.56
C TRP A 52 9.61 2.29 14.07
N LEU A 53 10.07 1.18 13.49
CA LEU A 53 11.39 1.06 12.85
C LEU A 53 11.21 0.58 11.41
N ARG A 54 12.07 1.06 10.50
CA ARG A 54 12.14 0.60 9.12
C ARG A 54 13.56 0.19 8.77
N ARG A 55 13.72 -1.00 8.20
CA ARG A 55 15.04 -1.48 7.75
C ARG A 55 15.33 -1.03 6.33
N LEU A 56 16.54 -0.52 6.13
CA LEU A 56 17.13 -0.23 4.83
C LEU A 56 18.34 -1.14 4.67
N TYR A 57 18.49 -1.75 3.51
CA TYR A 57 19.61 -2.62 3.19
C TYR A 57 20.55 -1.85 2.28
N ALA A 58 21.82 -1.75 2.69
CA ALA A 58 22.88 -1.18 1.90
C ALA A 58 23.72 -2.30 1.26
N ASP A 59 24.18 -2.08 0.04
CA ASP A 59 25.21 -2.90 -0.58
C ASP A 59 26.53 -2.73 0.20
N ALA A 60 27.13 -3.86 0.60
CA ALA A 60 28.30 -3.84 1.48
C ALA A 60 29.57 -3.28 0.83
N GLN A 61 29.65 -3.24 -0.50
CA GLN A 61 30.84 -2.77 -1.23
C GLN A 61 30.75 -1.28 -1.56
N THR A 62 29.56 -0.82 -1.92
CA THR A 62 29.33 0.53 -2.45
C THR A 62 28.63 1.45 -1.45
N GLY A 63 28.00 0.91 -0.40
CA GLY A 63 27.18 1.66 0.54
C GLY A 63 25.85 2.15 -0.04
N ALA A 64 25.52 1.79 -1.28
CA ALA A 64 24.27 2.18 -1.92
C ALA A 64 23.08 1.48 -1.24
N LEU A 65 22.01 2.22 -0.93
CA LEU A 65 20.76 1.62 -0.46
C LEU A 65 20.12 0.82 -1.59
N VAL A 66 20.10 -0.52 -1.47
CA VAL A 66 19.64 -1.45 -2.51
C VAL A 66 18.28 -2.06 -2.23
N ALA A 67 17.82 -2.06 -0.97
CA ALA A 67 16.48 -2.52 -0.62
C ALA A 67 15.94 -1.84 0.64
N MET A 68 14.62 -1.93 0.85
CA MET A 68 13.91 -1.42 2.02
C MET A 68 12.87 -2.45 2.45
N GLU A 69 12.78 -2.71 3.76
CA GLU A 69 11.66 -3.45 4.33
C GLU A 69 10.41 -2.56 4.33
N SER A 70 9.34 -2.99 3.64
CA SER A 70 8.05 -2.31 3.65
C SER A 70 7.08 -3.05 4.56
N THR A 71 6.93 -2.57 5.80
CA THR A 71 5.87 -3.01 6.74
C THR A 71 4.50 -2.35 6.45
N ARG A 72 4.35 -1.68 5.30
CA ARG A 72 3.10 -1.00 4.95
C ARG A 72 1.95 -2.00 4.80
N ARG A 73 1.14 -2.12 5.86
CA ARG A 73 -0.21 -2.72 5.81
C ARG A 73 -1.12 -1.97 4.85
N LYS A 74 -0.86 -0.68 4.62
CA LYS A 74 -1.62 0.18 3.71
C LYS A 74 -1.06 0.13 2.30
N VAL A 75 -1.94 -0.01 1.31
CA VAL A 75 -1.59 0.17 -0.10
C VAL A 75 -0.99 1.57 -0.34
N PRO A 76 0.22 1.70 -0.91
CA PRO A 76 0.86 2.99 -1.17
C PRO A 76 0.04 3.90 -2.10
N ASP A 77 0.14 5.22 -1.96
CA ASP A 77 -0.72 6.17 -2.68
C ASP A 77 -0.63 6.07 -4.22
N GLY A 78 0.57 5.83 -4.76
CA GLY A 78 0.77 5.60 -6.19
C GLY A 78 0.03 4.35 -6.69
N MET A 79 0.09 3.27 -5.90
CA MET A 79 -0.66 2.04 -6.17
C MET A 79 -2.17 2.28 -6.01
N ALA A 80 -2.60 3.00 -4.96
CA ALA A 80 -4.00 3.36 -4.78
C ALA A 80 -4.55 4.19 -5.95
N ARG A 81 -3.73 5.11 -6.50
CA ARG A 81 -4.08 5.87 -7.71
C ARG A 81 -4.24 4.95 -8.93
N PHE A 82 -3.30 4.01 -9.13
CA PHE A 82 -3.43 3.00 -10.18
C PHE A 82 -4.72 2.17 -10.02
N LEU A 83 -5.02 1.71 -8.80
CA LEU A 83 -6.22 0.90 -8.53
C LEU A 83 -7.50 1.67 -8.81
N ARG A 84 -7.57 2.97 -8.52
CA ARG A 84 -8.72 3.80 -8.90
C ARG A 84 -8.93 3.86 -10.41
N PHE A 85 -7.87 3.91 -11.21
CA PHE A 85 -7.97 3.86 -12.68
C PHE A 85 -8.37 2.48 -13.19
N ARG A 86 -7.80 1.41 -12.62
CA ARG A 86 -8.09 0.03 -13.03
C ARG A 86 -9.52 -0.37 -12.67
N ASP A 87 -9.94 -0.11 -11.44
CA ASP A 87 -11.16 -0.69 -10.86
C ASP A 87 -12.40 0.17 -11.11
N ARG A 88 -12.23 1.50 -11.12
CA ARG A 88 -13.25 2.53 -11.39
C ARG A 88 -14.40 2.58 -10.36
N ILE A 89 -15.04 1.44 -10.10
CA ILE A 89 -16.10 1.22 -9.12
C ILE A 89 -15.68 0.12 -8.13
N CYS A 90 -16.45 -0.03 -7.06
CA CYS A 90 -16.22 -1.07 -6.07
C CYS A 90 -16.11 -2.45 -6.73
N ARG A 91 -15.08 -3.21 -6.35
CA ARG A 91 -14.84 -4.56 -6.85
C ARG A 91 -15.68 -5.65 -6.19
N THR A 92 -16.53 -5.33 -5.21
CA THR A 92 -17.57 -6.26 -4.78
C THR A 92 -18.66 -6.34 -5.86
N PRO A 93 -19.00 -7.54 -6.36
CA PRO A 93 -19.99 -7.69 -7.43
C PRO A 93 -21.30 -6.95 -7.14
N TRP A 94 -21.83 -6.28 -8.17
CA TRP A 94 -23.05 -5.43 -8.15
C TRP A 94 -23.00 -4.19 -7.26
N CYS A 95 -21.87 -3.90 -6.62
CA CYS A 95 -21.68 -2.63 -5.93
C CYS A 95 -21.16 -1.58 -6.92
N ASP A 96 -22.03 -0.69 -7.39
CA ASP A 96 -21.65 0.39 -8.31
C ASP A 96 -21.09 1.64 -7.59
N ALA A 97 -20.81 1.53 -6.29
CA ALA A 97 -20.30 2.65 -5.50
C ALA A 97 -18.87 3.03 -5.92
N PRO A 98 -18.49 4.32 -5.81
CA PRO A 98 -17.12 4.75 -6.08
C PRO A 98 -16.09 4.06 -5.16
N VAL A 99 -14.91 3.78 -5.70
CA VAL A 99 -13.77 3.31 -4.92
C VAL A 99 -13.37 4.38 -3.90
N ARG A 100 -13.36 4.01 -2.62
CA ARG A 100 -12.89 4.85 -1.50
C ARG A 100 -11.66 4.27 -0.83
N HIS A 101 -11.57 2.95 -0.75
CA HIS A 101 -10.45 2.23 -0.15
C HIS A 101 -9.68 1.43 -1.21
N SER A 102 -8.38 1.31 -0.99
CA SER A 102 -7.49 0.42 -1.73
C SER A 102 -6.86 -0.52 -0.73
N ASP A 103 -7.10 -1.82 -0.90
CA ASP A 103 -6.79 -2.79 0.13
C ASP A 103 -6.49 -4.15 -0.49
N HIS A 104 -5.85 -5.03 0.27
CA HIS A 104 -5.43 -6.34 -0.22
C HIS A 104 -6.62 -7.26 -0.51
N VAL A 105 -6.46 -8.15 -1.47
CA VAL A 105 -7.40 -9.24 -1.76
C VAL A 105 -7.19 -10.34 -0.73
N GLU A 106 -6.00 -10.93 -0.71
CA GLU A 106 -5.51 -11.78 0.39
C GLU A 106 -4.83 -10.87 1.42
N ALA A 107 -5.29 -10.95 2.67
CA ALA A 107 -4.86 -10.02 3.72
C ALA A 107 -3.35 -10.10 3.99
N VAL A 108 -2.73 -8.95 4.30
CA VAL A 108 -1.30 -8.91 4.68
C VAL A 108 -1.00 -9.75 5.92
N GLU A 109 -1.96 -9.85 6.85
CA GLU A 109 -1.87 -10.67 8.06
C GLU A 109 -1.87 -12.18 7.75
N GLU A 110 -2.39 -12.57 6.58
CA GLU A 110 -2.40 -13.94 6.06
C GLU A 110 -1.22 -14.20 5.09
N GLY A 111 -0.26 -13.26 5.01
CA GLY A 111 0.91 -13.35 4.13
C GLY A 111 0.70 -12.82 2.72
N GLY A 112 -0.44 -12.16 2.45
CA GLY A 112 -0.73 -11.54 1.16
C GLY A 112 0.24 -10.39 0.84
N PRO A 113 0.96 -10.43 -0.31
CA PRO A 113 1.96 -9.42 -0.61
C PRO A 113 1.30 -8.10 -1.05
N THR A 114 1.92 -6.97 -0.73
CA THR A 114 1.49 -5.64 -1.20
C THR A 114 1.86 -5.46 -2.67
N THR A 115 1.00 -5.92 -3.58
CA THR A 115 1.21 -5.84 -5.03
C THR A 115 -0.06 -5.39 -5.73
N VAL A 116 0.07 -4.91 -6.97
CA VAL A 116 -1.10 -4.59 -7.81
C VAL A 116 -1.98 -5.81 -8.06
N ALA A 117 -1.39 -7.01 -8.16
CA ALA A 117 -2.12 -8.26 -8.39
C ALA A 117 -2.94 -8.71 -7.18
N ASN A 118 -2.50 -8.36 -5.97
CA ASN A 118 -3.17 -8.70 -4.71
C ASN A 118 -3.88 -7.50 -4.07
N ALA A 119 -4.15 -6.42 -4.81
CA ALA A 119 -4.85 -5.24 -4.27
C ALA A 119 -6.05 -4.89 -5.13
N GLN A 120 -7.11 -4.39 -4.51
CA GLN A 120 -8.35 -3.99 -5.19
C GLN A 120 -8.95 -2.71 -4.60
N GLY A 121 -9.70 -1.99 -5.44
CA GLY A 121 -10.51 -0.84 -5.06
C GLY A 121 -11.89 -1.24 -4.57
N LEU A 122 -12.29 -0.77 -3.39
CA LEU A 122 -13.59 -1.03 -2.79
C LEU A 122 -14.22 0.27 -2.28
N CYS A 123 -15.55 0.30 -2.17
CA CYS A 123 -16.21 1.31 -1.36
C CYS A 123 -15.93 1.02 0.14
N GLN A 124 -16.14 2.01 1.00
CA GLN A 124 -15.87 1.86 2.43
C GLN A 124 -16.69 0.71 3.06
N ALA A 125 -17.98 0.62 2.75
CA ALA A 125 -18.87 -0.40 3.31
C ALA A 125 -18.44 -1.83 2.94
N CYS A 126 -18.18 -2.09 1.66
CA CYS A 126 -17.71 -3.40 1.19
C CYS A 126 -16.32 -3.73 1.71
N ASN A 127 -15.43 -2.74 1.85
CA ASN A 127 -14.11 -2.95 2.44
C ASN A 127 -14.19 -3.34 3.92
N HIS A 128 -15.15 -2.81 4.67
CA HIS A 128 -15.37 -3.23 6.05
C HIS A 128 -16.02 -4.61 6.11
N ALA A 129 -17.02 -4.87 5.25
CA ALA A 129 -17.73 -6.14 5.20
C ALA A 129 -16.78 -7.33 4.94
N LYS A 130 -15.81 -7.19 4.02
CA LYS A 130 -14.86 -8.27 3.70
C LYS A 130 -13.94 -8.67 4.86
N GLN A 131 -13.82 -7.83 5.90
CA GLN A 131 -13.01 -8.11 7.09
C GLN A 131 -13.77 -8.96 8.12
N ALA A 132 -15.08 -9.15 7.93
CA ALA A 132 -15.88 -9.96 8.83
C ALA A 132 -15.55 -11.45 8.68
N ARG A 133 -15.73 -12.20 9.77
CA ARG A 133 -15.48 -13.65 9.79
C ARG A 133 -16.29 -14.38 8.71
N GLY A 134 -15.67 -15.38 8.10
CA GLY A 134 -16.30 -16.21 7.04
C GLY A 134 -16.25 -15.59 5.64
N TRP A 135 -15.85 -14.32 5.50
CA TRP A 135 -15.48 -13.77 4.21
C TRP A 135 -14.07 -14.23 3.82
N THR A 136 -13.89 -14.59 2.56
CA THR A 136 -12.56 -14.82 1.98
C THR A 136 -12.50 -14.25 0.57
N ALA A 137 -11.32 -13.84 0.13
CA ALA A 137 -11.11 -13.40 -1.24
C ALA A 137 -9.77 -13.92 -1.78
N ARG A 138 -9.74 -14.24 -3.08
CA ARG A 138 -8.56 -14.76 -3.77
C ARG A 138 -8.37 -14.07 -5.11
N PRO A 139 -7.16 -13.60 -5.46
CA PRO A 139 -6.89 -13.19 -6.83
C PRO A 139 -6.88 -14.43 -7.74
N ARG A 140 -7.52 -14.32 -8.90
CA ARG A 140 -7.42 -15.33 -9.95
C ARG A 140 -6.29 -14.98 -10.92
N PRO A 141 -5.35 -15.91 -11.18
CA PRO A 141 -4.33 -15.72 -12.20
C PRO A 141 -4.95 -15.46 -13.57
N GLY A 142 -4.37 -14.53 -14.33
CA GLY A 142 -4.83 -14.23 -15.67
C GLY A 142 -4.38 -12.86 -16.16
N PRO A 143 -4.63 -12.55 -17.44
CA PRO A 143 -4.23 -11.28 -18.05
C PRO A 143 -5.05 -10.08 -17.56
N ILE A 144 -6.25 -10.33 -17.00
CA ILE A 144 -7.15 -9.31 -16.46
C ILE A 144 -7.33 -9.57 -14.98
N HIS A 145 -7.07 -8.55 -14.16
CA HIS A 145 -7.19 -8.66 -12.70
C HIS A 145 -8.60 -9.08 -12.29
N THR A 146 -8.70 -10.28 -11.72
CA THR A 146 -9.96 -10.93 -11.36
C THR A 146 -9.86 -11.39 -9.92
N VAL A 147 -10.94 -11.23 -9.17
CA VAL A 147 -11.02 -11.61 -7.76
C VAL A 147 -12.25 -12.48 -7.57
N ASP A 148 -12.07 -13.60 -6.87
CA ASP A 148 -13.18 -14.39 -6.35
C ASP A 148 -13.36 -14.06 -4.88
N THR A 149 -14.59 -13.72 -4.49
CA THR A 149 -14.97 -13.42 -3.11
C THR A 149 -16.01 -14.44 -2.66
N THR A 150 -15.71 -15.17 -1.59
CA THR A 150 -16.63 -16.09 -0.94
C THR A 150 -17.23 -15.43 0.28
N THR A 151 -18.55 -15.41 0.33
CA THR A 151 -19.34 -14.90 1.46
C THR A 151 -19.40 -15.90 2.61
N PRO A 152 -19.79 -15.49 3.83
CA PRO A 152 -19.98 -16.40 4.96
C PRO A 152 -20.98 -17.52 4.72
N THR A 153 -21.92 -17.31 3.80
CA THR A 153 -22.90 -18.31 3.35
C THR A 153 -22.32 -19.35 2.38
N GLY A 154 -21.04 -19.25 2.02
CA GLY A 154 -20.37 -20.17 1.10
C GLY A 154 -20.57 -19.85 -0.39
N HIS A 155 -21.35 -18.82 -0.73
CA HIS A 155 -21.49 -18.37 -2.12
C HIS A 155 -20.25 -17.62 -2.58
N THR A 156 -19.71 -17.99 -3.74
CA THR A 156 -18.58 -17.34 -4.39
C THR A 156 -19.04 -16.47 -5.55
N TYR A 157 -18.52 -15.25 -5.60
CA TYR A 157 -18.78 -14.29 -6.64
C TYR A 157 -17.49 -13.79 -7.28
N THR A 158 -17.51 -13.65 -8.60
CA THR A 158 -16.37 -13.18 -9.39
C THR A 158 -16.50 -11.69 -9.68
N SER A 159 -15.39 -10.97 -9.57
CA SER A 159 -15.24 -9.59 -10.02
C SER A 159 -14.06 -9.46 -10.97
N THR A 160 -14.31 -9.05 -12.21
CA THR A 160 -13.27 -8.85 -13.25
C THR A 160 -13.05 -7.37 -13.49
N ALA A 161 -11.78 -6.95 -13.63
CA ALA A 161 -11.47 -5.55 -13.87
C ALA A 161 -12.07 -5.14 -15.21
N PRO A 162 -12.69 -3.95 -15.29
CA PRO A 162 -13.13 -3.46 -16.56
C PRO A 162 -11.95 -3.22 -17.50
N ALA A 163 -12.22 -3.27 -18.80
CA ALA A 163 -11.25 -2.80 -19.77
C ALA A 163 -10.87 -1.34 -19.50
N ALA A 164 -9.61 -1.00 -19.76
CA ALA A 164 -9.15 0.37 -19.73
C ALA A 164 -10.04 1.24 -20.63
N ARG A 165 -10.35 2.46 -20.20
CA ARG A 165 -11.06 3.43 -21.04
C ARG A 165 -10.21 3.66 -22.29
N LYS A 166 -10.79 3.40 -23.45
CA LYS A 166 -10.20 3.75 -24.74
C LYS A 166 -11.01 4.91 -25.29
N PRO A 167 -10.39 6.04 -25.64
CA PRO A 167 -11.10 7.09 -26.32
C PRO A 167 -11.60 6.55 -27.65
N VAL A 168 -12.83 6.88 -28.00
CA VAL A 168 -13.43 6.55 -29.27
C VAL A 168 -13.31 7.76 -30.18
N TRP A 169 -12.57 7.59 -31.27
CA TRP A 169 -12.39 8.61 -32.30
C TRP A 169 -13.13 8.20 -33.55
N VAL A 170 -13.78 9.17 -34.20
CA VAL A 170 -14.39 8.99 -35.51
C VAL A 170 -13.75 9.98 -36.47
N GLU A 171 -13.37 9.48 -37.64
CA GLU A 171 -12.93 10.31 -38.76
C GLU A 171 -14.18 10.97 -39.37
N VAL A 172 -14.27 12.28 -39.27
CA VAL A 172 -15.42 13.07 -39.77
C VAL A 172 -15.16 13.60 -41.18
N GLU A 173 -13.89 13.80 -41.53
CA GLU A 173 -13.38 14.15 -42.85
C GLU A 173 -12.00 13.47 -43.02
N PRO A 174 -11.50 13.24 -44.24
CA PRO A 174 -10.19 12.62 -44.43
C PRO A 174 -9.07 13.36 -43.66
N GLY A 175 -8.46 12.68 -42.69
CA GLY A 175 -7.43 13.22 -41.80
C GLY A 175 -7.93 14.00 -40.59
N THR A 176 -9.25 14.20 -40.44
CA THR A 176 -9.87 14.95 -39.34
C THR A 176 -10.63 14.01 -38.41
N TRP A 177 -10.16 13.93 -37.15
CA TRP A 177 -10.72 13.03 -36.13
C TRP A 177 -11.41 13.81 -35.01
N THR A 178 -12.59 13.35 -34.62
CA THR A 178 -13.36 13.89 -33.49
C THR A 178 -13.50 12.85 -32.38
N LEU A 179 -13.25 13.26 -31.13
CA LEU A 179 -13.47 12.45 -29.94
C LEU A 179 -14.97 12.37 -29.67
N ILE A 180 -15.52 11.16 -29.58
CA ILE A 180 -16.95 10.94 -29.36
C ILE A 180 -17.30 10.17 -28.08
N ALA A 181 -16.33 9.50 -27.44
CA ALA A 181 -16.50 8.85 -26.12
C ALA A 181 -15.18 8.56 -25.41
#